data_AF-A0AAV3UPN5-F1
#
_entry.id   AF-A0AAV3UPN5-F1
#
_cell.length_a   1.000
_cell.length_b   1.000
_cell.length_c   1.000
_cell.angle_alpha   90.00
_cell.angle_beta   90.00
_cell.angle_gamma   90.00
#
_symmetry.space_group_name_H-M   'P 1'
#
loop_
_entity.id
_entity.type
_entity.pdbx_description
1 polymer ?
#
loop_
_entity_poly.entity_id
_entity_poly.type
_entity_poly.pdbx_seq_one_letter_code
_entity_poly.pdbx_strand_id
1 'polypeptide(L)'
;MFAGLTDRQLAALRLALDNSYYTQPRGASTKELAEQTNIARATFEEHLRKAENKLLTNVEPFIRLLTESQASNVLGTRQPSVSSETVEID
;
A
#
# COMPACT_ATOMS: atom_id res chain seq x y z
N MET A 1 -4.67 -8.22 -7.84
CA MET A 1 -4.13 -7.66 -6.58
C MET A 1 -2.72 -8.18 -6.25
N PHE A 2 -2.43 -9.48 -6.29
CA PHE A 2 -1.12 -10.03 -5.87
C PHE A 2 -0.04 -10.11 -6.96
N ALA A 3 -0.32 -9.61 -8.17
CA ALA A 3 0.61 -9.69 -9.29
C ALA A 3 1.94 -8.98 -8.97
N GLY A 4 3.06 -9.65 -9.27
CA GLY A 4 4.40 -9.09 -9.07
C GLY A 4 4.90 -9.08 -7.62
N LEU A 5 4.15 -9.59 -6.64
CA LEU A 5 4.68 -9.81 -5.29
C LEU A 5 5.60 -11.04 -5.26
N THR A 6 6.71 -10.95 -4.53
CA THR A 6 7.61 -12.09 -4.31
C THR A 6 7.17 -12.92 -3.10
N ASP A 7 7.67 -14.15 -2.98
CA ASP A 7 7.36 -15.00 -1.82
C ASP A 7 7.72 -14.36 -0.48
N ARG A 8 8.86 -13.64 -0.42
CA ARG A 8 9.27 -12.91 0.79
C ARG A 8 8.33 -11.74 1.12
N GLN A 9 7.77 -11.08 0.10
CA GLN A 9 6.79 -10.02 0.26
C GLN A 9 5.45 -10.57 0.76
N LEU A 10 4.99 -11.69 0.21
CA LEU A 10 3.79 -12.39 0.68
C LEU A 10 3.96 -12.93 2.10
N ALA A 11 5.11 -13.49 2.43
CA ALA A 11 5.41 -13.97 3.78
C ALA A 11 5.41 -12.83 4.81
N ALA A 12 6.01 -11.68 4.48
CA ALA A 12 5.99 -10.50 5.35
C ALA A 12 4.56 -9.99 5.62
N LEU A 13 3.73 -9.90 4.57
CA LEU A 13 2.32 -9.52 4.70
C LEU A 13 1.54 -10.50 5.57
N ARG A 14 1.70 -11.81 5.33
CA ARG A 14 1.05 -12.84 6.12
C ARG A 14 1.42 -12.72 7.59
N LEU A 15 2.72 -12.58 7.90
CA LEU A 15 3.17 -12.44 9.29
C LEU A 15 2.58 -11.19 9.96
N ALA A 16 2.53 -10.07 9.23
CA ALA A 16 1.91 -8.84 9.73
C ALA A 16 0.40 -9.01 10.01
N LEU A 17 -0.33 -9.69 9.11
CA LEU A 17 -1.76 -9.99 9.29
C LEU A 17 -2.00 -10.92 10.49
N ASP A 18 -1.24 -12.01 10.59
CA ASP A 18 -1.35 -13.02 11.66
C ASP A 18 -1.10 -12.39 13.05
N ASN A 19 -0.30 -11.32 13.12
CA ASN A 19 0.03 -10.58 14.34
C ASN A 19 -0.79 -9.29 14.53
N SER A 20 -1.88 -9.10 13.77
CA SER A 20 -2.76 -7.93 13.90
C SER A 20 -2.01 -6.58 13.75
N TYR A 21 -1.02 -6.53 12.86
CA TYR A 21 -0.22 -5.32 12.60
C TYR A 21 -1.08 -4.15 12.05
N TYR A 22 -2.11 -4.48 11.28
CA TYR A 22 -3.00 -3.51 10.61
C TYR A 22 -4.28 -3.20 11.40
N THR A 23 -4.44 -3.69 12.63
CA THR A 23 -5.61 -3.41 13.48
C THR A 23 -5.39 -2.20 14.37
N GLN A 24 -6.47 -1.71 15.00
CA GLN A 24 -6.39 -0.67 16.02
C GLN A 24 -7.08 -1.13 17.32
N PRO A 25 -6.38 -1.15 18.47
CA PRO A 25 -4.93 -0.91 18.62
C PRO A 25 -4.09 -1.94 17.85
N ARG A 26 -2.88 -1.56 17.44
CA ARG A 26 -1.95 -2.47 16.74
C ARG A 26 -1.56 -3.62 17.65
N GLY A 27 -1.62 -4.85 17.14
CA GLY A 27 -1.19 -6.05 17.87
C GLY A 27 0.31 -6.30 17.86
N ALA A 28 1.05 -5.69 16.93
CA ALA A 28 2.51 -5.81 16.84
C ALA A 28 3.15 -4.59 16.16
N SER A 29 4.43 -4.39 16.45
CA SER A 29 5.35 -3.46 15.78
C SER A 29 6.21 -4.18 14.74
N THR A 30 6.75 -3.45 13.75
CA THR A 30 7.67 -4.04 12.75
C THR A 30 8.94 -4.62 13.39
N LYS A 31 9.33 -4.12 14.56
CA LYS A 31 10.44 -4.67 15.35
C LYS A 31 10.10 -6.06 15.85
N GLU A 32 8.97 -6.22 16.53
CA GLU A 32 8.50 -7.52 17.05
C GLU A 32 8.26 -8.53 15.93
N LEU A 33 7.74 -8.08 14.78
CA LEU A 33 7.59 -8.95 13.61
C LEU A 33 8.94 -9.42 13.05
N ALA A 34 9.92 -8.51 12.95
CA ALA A 34 11.25 -8.87 12.47
C ALA A 34 11.95 -9.87 13.40
N GLU A 35 11.77 -9.75 14.72
CA GLU A 35 12.30 -10.68 15.73
C GLU A 35 11.76 -12.11 15.57
N GLN A 36 10.60 -12.30 14.93
CA GLN A 36 10.05 -13.62 14.58
C GLN A 36 10.64 -14.22 13.29
N THR A 37 11.59 -13.53 12.66
CA THR A 37 12.20 -13.94 11.39
C THR A 37 13.71 -14.06 11.50
N ASN A 38 14.32 -14.76 10.54
CA ASN A 38 15.78 -14.90 10.48
C ASN A 38 16.46 -13.81 9.62
N ILE A 39 15.82 -12.66 9.44
CA ILE A 39 16.33 -11.54 8.64
C ILE A 39 16.44 -10.27 9.49
N ALA A 40 17.30 -9.34 9.07
CA ALA A 40 17.42 -8.05 9.74
C ALA A 40 16.10 -7.26 9.67
N ARG A 41 15.81 -6.49 10.72
CA ARG A 41 14.63 -5.62 10.80
C ARG A 41 14.46 -4.74 9.56
N ALA A 42 15.52 -4.09 9.10
CA ALA A 42 15.48 -3.24 7.90
C ALA A 42 15.07 -4.03 6.64
N THR A 43 15.52 -5.30 6.52
CA THR A 43 15.14 -6.18 5.41
C THR A 43 13.67 -6.59 5.51
N PHE A 44 13.16 -6.88 6.71
CA PHE A 44 11.75 -7.18 6.93
C PHE A 44 10.86 -5.99 6.58
N GLU A 45 11.17 -4.81 7.11
CA GLU A 45 10.46 -3.56 6.82
C GLU A 45 10.45 -3.25 5.32
N GLU A 46 11.58 -3.47 4.64
CA GLU A 46 11.67 -3.28 3.20
C GLU A 46 10.79 -4.25 2.40
N HIS A 47 10.74 -5.52 2.80
CA HIS A 47 9.83 -6.49 2.19
C HIS A 47 8.38 -6.12 2.41
N LEU A 48 8.00 -5.75 3.64
CA LEU A 48 6.64 -5.38 4.01
C LEU A 48 6.19 -4.14 3.22
N ARG A 49 6.98 -3.06 3.26
CA ARG A 49 6.69 -1.81 2.54
C ARG A 49 6.55 -2.00 1.04
N LYS A 50 7.44 -2.78 0.41
CA LYS A 50 7.34 -3.09 -1.03
C LYS A 50 6.09 -3.91 -1.35
N ALA A 51 5.70 -4.83 -0.46
CA ALA A 51 4.50 -5.63 -0.63
C ALA A 51 3.23 -4.76 -0.55
N GLU A 52 3.14 -3.89 0.46
CA GLU A 52 2.05 -2.93 0.66
C GLU A 52 1.91 -1.99 -0.55
N ASN A 53 3.00 -1.39 -1.00
CA ASN A 53 2.98 -0.51 -2.17
C ASN A 53 2.47 -1.22 -3.41
N LYS A 54 2.95 -2.44 -3.69
CA LYS A 54 2.46 -3.22 -4.84
C LYS A 54 0.97 -3.57 -4.72
N LEU A 55 0.50 -3.95 -3.52
CA LEU A 55 -0.92 -4.21 -3.31
C LEU A 55 -1.77 -2.97 -3.58
N LEU A 56 -1.37 -1.82 -3.04
CA LEU A 56 -2.08 -0.55 -3.19
C LEU A 56 -2.11 -0.09 -4.66
N THR A 57 -0.97 -0.18 -5.37
CA THR A 57 -0.92 0.11 -6.81
C THR A 57 -1.78 -0.87 -7.61
N ASN A 58 -1.75 -2.16 -7.27
CA ASN A 58 -2.52 -3.17 -7.99
C ASN A 58 -4.04 -3.08 -7.75
N VAL A 59 -4.47 -2.48 -6.62
CA VAL A 59 -5.89 -2.32 -6.30
C VAL A 59 -6.45 -0.96 -6.74
N GLU A 60 -5.59 0.04 -6.97
CA GLU A 60 -5.99 1.38 -7.41
C GLU A 60 -7.00 1.39 -8.59
N PRO A 61 -6.80 0.65 -9.70
CA PRO A 61 -7.77 0.63 -10.79
C PRO A 61 -9.16 0.15 -10.34
N PHE A 62 -9.20 -0.82 -9.43
CA PHE A 62 -10.44 -1.34 -8.87
C PHE A 62 -11.11 -0.32 -7.94
N ILE A 63 -10.33 0.38 -7.12
CA ILE A 63 -10.85 1.45 -6.26
C ILE A 63 -11.48 2.53 -7.13
N ARG A 64 -10.80 2.99 -8.18
CA ARG A 64 -11.34 3.99 -9.12
C ARG A 64 -12.67 3.52 -9.71
N LEU A 65 -12.72 2.31 -10.25
CA LEU A 65 -13.93 1.73 -10.82
C LEU A 65 -15.10 1.66 -9.81
N LEU A 66 -14.83 1.25 -8.57
CA LEU A 66 -15.87 1.16 -7.53
C LEU A 66 -16.34 2.53 -7.02
N THR A 67 -15.49 3.56 -7.12
CA THR A 67 -15.81 4.92 -6.66
C THR A 67 -16.42 5.81 -7.73
N GLU A 68 -16.20 5.53 -9.03
CA GLU A 68 -16.75 6.31 -10.16
C GLU A 68 -18.28 6.25 -10.25
N SER A 69 -18.92 5.16 -9.79
CA SER A 69 -20.38 5.06 -9.73
C SER A 69 -21.00 5.83 -8.54
N GLN A 70 -20.20 6.24 -7.57
CA GLN A 70 -20.60 6.98 -6.37
C GLN A 70 -20.04 8.39 -6.46
N ALA A 71 -20.55 9.18 -7.43
CA ALA A 71 -20.15 10.56 -7.66
C ALA A 71 -20.59 11.50 -6.53
N SER A 72 -20.00 11.33 -5.35
CA SER A 72 -19.96 12.35 -4.31
C SER A 72 -18.58 12.27 -3.68
N ASN A 73 -17.89 13.41 -3.72
CA ASN A 73 -16.59 13.59 -3.10
C ASN A 73 -16.76 13.54 -1.57
N VAL A 74 -16.97 12.33 -1.03
CA VAL A 74 -17.34 12.07 0.37
C VAL A 74 -16.28 12.54 1.36
N LEU A 75 -15.03 12.66 0.90
CA LEU A 75 -13.91 13.15 1.70
C LEU A 75 -13.52 14.60 1.37
N GLY A 76 -14.25 15.28 0.47
CA GLY A 76 -13.95 16.67 0.07
C GLY A 76 -12.55 16.86 -0.51
N THR A 77 -11.97 15.84 -1.14
CA THR A 77 -10.61 15.89 -1.68
C THR A 77 -10.56 16.89 -2.83
N ARG A 78 -9.75 17.94 -2.68
CA ARG A 78 -9.48 18.89 -3.76
C ARG A 78 -8.76 18.12 -4.88
N GLN A 79 -9.41 17.92 -6.03
CA GLN A 79 -8.74 17.36 -7.20
C GLN A 79 -7.51 18.25 -7.49
N PRO A 80 -6.30 17.67 -7.64
CA PRO A 80 -5.15 18.44 -8.06
C PRO A 80 -5.45 19.01 -9.45
N SER A 81 -5.48 20.34 -9.55
CA SER A 81 -5.57 21.05 -10.81
C SER A 81 -4.35 20.66 -11.64
N VAL A 82 -4.56 19.86 -12.68
CA VAL A 82 -3.54 19.63 -13.70
C VAL A 82 -3.39 20.97 -14.43
N SER A 83 -2.37 21.73 -14.07
CA SER A 83 -1.99 22.93 -14.81
C SER A 83 -1.58 22.47 -16.21
N SER A 84 -2.44 22.72 -17.19
CA SER A 84 -2.10 22.62 -18.60
C SER A 84 -0.93 23.57 -18.85
N GLU A 85 0.28 23.03 -18.96
CA GLU A 85 1.41 23.76 -19.50
C GLU A 85 1.20 23.84 -21.01
N THR A 86 0.62 24.95 -21.46
CA THR A 86 0.59 25.34 -22.86
C THR A 86 2.02 25.52 -23.33
N VAL A 87 2.54 24.56 -24.09
CA VAL A 87 3.75 24.77 -24.89
C VAL A 87 3.33 25.49 -26.16
N GLU A 88 3.40 26.82 -26.14
CA GLU A 88 3.49 27.60 -27.37
C GLU A 88 4.82 27.24 -28.04
N ILE A 89 4.75 26.67 -29.25
CA ILE A 89 5.89 26.52 -30.14
C ILE A 89 5.78 27.64 -31.18
N ASP A 90 6.69 28.62 -31.08
CA ASP A 90 7.04 29.55 -32.18
C ASP A 90 7.90 28.85 -33.24
#